data_AF-A0A9Q0HY16-F1
#
_entry.id   AF-A0A9Q0HY16-F1
#
_cell.length_a   1.000
_cell.length_b   1.000
_cell.length_c   1.000
_cell.angle_alpha   90.00
_cell.angle_beta   90.00
_cell.angle_gamma   90.00
#
_symmetry.space_group_name_H-M   'P 1'
#
loop_
_entity.id
_entity.type
_entity.pdbx_description
1 polymer ?
#
loop_
_entity_poly.entity_id
_entity_poly.type
_entity_poly.pdbx_seq_one_letter_code
_entity_poly.pdbx_strand_id
1 'polypeptide(L)'
;MSNWRFSANSTIYKEALKATESIQPSAIGFVRPQDITGRTTEVQFKQNNTIIQLLLKLTEEVDDLKIAVKKIETAKGKEVTQPDDLSDSLDQIQQQLQKLSLGESSKPAVPKTKGKLFVLKNPKEIFEAEKKKAA
;
A
#
# COMPACT_ATOMS: atom_id res chain seq x y z
N MET A 1 31.20 -4.97 -16.94
CA MET A 1 31.33 -6.42 -17.23
C MET A 1 31.80 -7.11 -15.96
N SER A 2 31.09 -8.13 -15.50
CA SER A 2 31.42 -8.89 -14.29
C SER A 2 32.72 -9.69 -14.50
N ASN A 3 33.72 -9.48 -13.66
CA ASN A 3 34.98 -10.24 -13.69
C ASN A 3 34.77 -11.58 -12.98
N TRP A 4 35.30 -12.67 -13.54
CA TRP A 4 35.24 -14.00 -12.91
C TRP A 4 35.80 -14.00 -11.48
N ARG A 5 36.76 -13.12 -11.17
CA ARG A 5 37.29 -12.94 -9.80
C ARG A 5 36.25 -12.44 -8.81
N PHE A 6 35.35 -11.56 -9.23
CA PHE A 6 34.25 -11.11 -8.38
C PHE A 6 33.21 -12.22 -8.24
N SER A 7 32.88 -12.90 -9.33
CA SER A 7 31.94 -14.03 -9.31
C SER A 7 32.44 -15.18 -8.43
N ALA A 8 33.74 -15.47 -8.45
CA ALA A 8 34.37 -16.51 -7.62
C ALA A 8 34.31 -16.19 -6.11
N ASN A 9 34.22 -14.91 -5.75
CA ASN A 9 34.10 -14.47 -4.37
C ASN A 9 32.65 -14.35 -3.89
N SER A 10 31.67 -14.47 -4.79
CA SER A 10 30.25 -14.42 -4.46
C SER A 10 29.86 -15.54 -3.49
N THR A 11 28.98 -15.23 -2.55
CA THR A 11 28.43 -16.19 -1.58
C THR A 11 27.73 -17.35 -2.29
N ILE A 12 26.91 -17.03 -3.30
CA ILE A 12 26.15 -18.03 -4.10
C ILE A 12 27.11 -19.03 -4.75
N TYR A 13 28.24 -18.54 -5.27
CA TYR A 13 29.24 -19.37 -5.91
C TYR A 13 29.97 -20.28 -4.91
N LYS A 14 30.32 -19.79 -3.73
CA LYS A 14 30.94 -20.59 -2.66
C LYS A 14 29.99 -21.66 -2.12
N GLU A 15 28.71 -21.33 -1.98
CA GLU A 15 27.67 -22.28 -1.58
C GLU A 15 27.48 -23.37 -2.63
N ALA A 16 27.46 -23.00 -3.92
CA ALA A 16 27.38 -23.97 -5.01
C ALA A 16 28.57 -24.95 -5.00
N LEU A 17 29.79 -24.47 -4.79
CA LEU A 17 30.97 -25.33 -4.63
C LEU A 17 30.86 -26.25 -3.42
N LYS A 18 30.38 -25.74 -2.28
CA LYS A 18 30.18 -26.55 -1.07
C LYS A 18 29.13 -27.63 -1.27
N ALA A 19 28.05 -27.33 -1.99
CA ALA A 19 26.99 -28.29 -2.29
C ALA A 19 27.51 -29.42 -3.20
N THR A 20 28.29 -29.09 -4.23
CA THR A 20 28.82 -30.09 -5.18
C THR A 20 29.99 -30.90 -4.64
N GLU A 21 30.68 -30.41 -3.60
CA GLU A 21 31.73 -31.15 -2.88
C GLU A 21 31.22 -32.50 -2.32
N SER A 22 29.94 -32.57 -1.94
CA SER A 22 29.32 -33.79 -1.43
C SER A 22 29.11 -34.89 -2.48
N ILE A 23 29.03 -34.52 -3.76
CA ILE A 23 28.83 -35.45 -4.88
C ILE A 23 30.18 -35.99 -5.35
N GLN A 24 31.16 -35.09 -5.50
CA GLN A 24 32.51 -35.46 -5.92
C GLN A 24 33.56 -34.58 -5.22
N PRO A 25 34.50 -35.18 -4.46
CA PRO A 25 35.51 -34.41 -3.74
C PRO A 25 36.38 -33.55 -4.66
N SER A 26 36.77 -32.39 -4.15
CA SER A 26 37.36 -31.27 -4.88
C SER A 26 36.42 -30.75 -5.97
N ALA A 27 35.39 -30.02 -5.55
CA ALA A 27 34.51 -29.27 -6.42
C ALA A 27 35.32 -28.24 -7.23
N ILE A 28 35.00 -28.15 -8.52
CA ILE A 28 35.73 -27.30 -9.45
C ILE A 28 34.73 -26.37 -10.14
N GLY A 29 35.06 -25.07 -10.13
CA GLY A 29 34.36 -24.07 -10.94
C GLY A 29 35.31 -23.44 -11.94
N PHE A 30 35.61 -22.14 -11.82
CA PHE A 30 36.54 -21.46 -12.74
C PHE A 30 37.94 -22.10 -12.70
N VAL A 31 38.38 -22.61 -13.84
CA VAL A 31 39.72 -23.20 -14.02
C VAL A 31 40.35 -22.66 -15.28
N ARG A 32 41.66 -22.44 -15.23
CA ARG A 32 42.44 -22.13 -16.43
C ARG A 32 42.82 -23.44 -17.13
N PRO A 33 42.60 -23.57 -18.44
CA PRO A 33 42.95 -24.78 -19.18
C PRO A 33 44.43 -25.19 -19.04
N GLN A 34 45.33 -24.21 -18.87
CA GLN A 34 46.77 -24.44 -18.67
C GLN A 34 47.11 -25.15 -17.35
N ASP A 35 46.23 -25.04 -16.35
CA ASP A 35 46.42 -25.64 -15.03
C ASP A 35 45.91 -27.12 -15.01
N ILE A 36 45.35 -27.62 -16.11
CA ILE A 36 44.80 -28.99 -16.22
C ILE A 36 45.78 -29.92 -16.94
N THR A 37 46.49 -30.75 -16.18
CA THR A 37 47.28 -31.86 -16.73
C THR A 37 46.44 -33.13 -16.85
N GLY A 38 46.09 -33.51 -18.09
CA GLY A 38 45.69 -34.86 -18.50
C GLY A 38 44.27 -35.34 -18.16
N ARG A 39 43.59 -34.77 -17.16
CA ARG A 39 42.23 -35.19 -16.75
C ARG A 39 41.13 -34.17 -17.07
N THR A 40 41.06 -33.74 -18.32
CA THR A 40 40.10 -32.72 -18.78
C THR A 40 38.65 -33.12 -18.57
N THR A 41 38.29 -34.39 -18.79
CA THR A 41 36.91 -34.87 -18.66
C THR A 41 36.42 -34.88 -17.21
N GLU A 42 37.26 -35.29 -16.24
CA GLU A 42 36.91 -35.23 -14.81
C GLU A 42 36.68 -33.80 -14.34
N VAL A 43 37.52 -32.86 -14.82
CA VAL A 43 37.37 -31.43 -14.52
C VAL A 43 36.05 -30.89 -15.11
N GLN A 44 35.72 -31.28 -16.34
CA GLN A 44 34.46 -30.89 -16.98
C GLN A 44 33.23 -31.41 -16.24
N PHE A 45 33.22 -32.67 -15.77
CA PHE A 45 32.10 -33.20 -14.99
C PHE A 45 31.88 -32.41 -13.70
N LYS A 46 32.97 -32.06 -13.00
CA LYS A 46 32.91 -31.25 -11.78
C LYS A 46 32.42 -29.82 -12.04
N GLN A 47 32.88 -29.20 -13.12
CA GLN A 47 32.39 -27.89 -13.57
C GLN A 47 30.91 -27.94 -13.91
N ASN A 48 30.47 -28.97 -14.63
CA ASN A 48 29.06 -29.14 -15.01
C ASN A 48 28.16 -29.27 -13.78
N ASN A 49 28.57 -30.05 -12.78
CA ASN A 49 27.82 -30.16 -11.53
C ASN A 49 27.67 -28.80 -10.83
N THR A 50 28.75 -28.01 -10.79
CA THR A 50 28.73 -26.67 -10.19
C THR A 50 27.84 -25.71 -10.99
N ILE A 51 27.86 -25.80 -12.32
CA ILE A 51 26.97 -25.01 -13.19
C ILE A 51 25.50 -25.38 -12.97
N ILE A 52 25.17 -26.67 -12.90
CA ILE A 52 23.81 -27.15 -12.64
C ILE A 52 23.31 -26.62 -11.29
N GLN A 53 24.14 -26.69 -10.25
CA GLN A 53 23.79 -26.17 -8.93
C GLN A 53 23.52 -24.65 -8.94
N LEU A 54 24.33 -23.88 -9.68
CA LEU A 54 24.11 -22.44 -9.85
C LEU A 54 22.82 -22.12 -10.61
N LEU A 55 22.51 -22.92 -11.65
CA LEU A 55 21.27 -22.76 -12.41
C LEU A 55 20.05 -23.10 -11.57
N LEU A 56 20.11 -24.15 -10.75
CA LEU A 56 19.04 -24.48 -9.80
C LEU A 56 18.80 -23.33 -8.82
N LYS A 57 19.86 -22.74 -8.28
CA LYS A 57 19.75 -21.56 -7.41
C LYS A 57 19.12 -20.37 -8.11
N LEU A 58 19.49 -20.12 -9.37
CA LEU A 58 18.87 -19.07 -10.17
C LEU A 58 17.37 -19.36 -10.41
N THR A 59 16.99 -20.61 -10.67
CA THR A 59 15.57 -20.96 -10.85
C THR A 59 14.77 -20.79 -9.57
N GLU A 60 15.33 -21.13 -8.41
CA GLU A 60 14.72 -20.87 -7.09
C GLU A 60 14.49 -19.36 -6.88
N GLU A 61 15.52 -18.53 -7.11
CA GLU A 61 15.40 -17.06 -6.97
C GLU A 61 14.38 -16.47 -7.94
N VAL A 62 14.32 -16.96 -9.17
CA VAL A 62 13.34 -16.50 -10.18
C VAL A 62 11.92 -16.87 -9.76
N ASP A 63 11.71 -18.05 -9.20
CA ASP A 63 10.39 -18.46 -8.73
C ASP A 63 9.96 -17.69 -7.48
N ASP A 64 10.88 -17.41 -6.55
CA ASP A 64 10.65 -16.52 -5.42
C ASP A 64 10.29 -15.09 -5.87
N LEU A 65 11.00 -14.57 -6.87
CA LEU A 65 10.68 -13.27 -7.48
C LEU A 65 9.32 -13.27 -8.15
N LYS A 66 8.95 -14.33 -8.90
CA LYS A 66 7.61 -14.45 -9.48
C LYS A 66 6.53 -14.48 -8.40
N ILE A 67 6.76 -15.16 -7.28
CA ILE A 67 5.84 -15.16 -6.14
C ILE A 67 5.73 -13.75 -5.53
N ALA A 68 6.85 -13.05 -5.37
CA ALA A 68 6.87 -11.69 -4.86
C ALA A 68 6.12 -10.72 -5.79
N VAL A 69 6.32 -10.82 -7.11
CA VAL A 69 5.59 -10.03 -8.11
C VAL A 69 4.10 -10.31 -8.05
N LYS A 70 3.68 -11.59 -8.03
CA LYS A 70 2.27 -11.94 -7.88
C LYS A 70 1.66 -11.39 -6.58
N LYS A 71 2.39 -11.45 -5.46
CA LYS A 71 1.94 -10.84 -4.19
C LYS A 71 1.74 -9.35 -4.34
N ILE A 72 2.68 -8.64 -4.97
CA ILE A 72 2.57 -7.20 -5.23
C ILE A 72 1.39 -6.89 -6.17
N GLU A 73 1.19 -7.68 -7.23
CA GLU A 73 0.04 -7.53 -8.14
C GLU A 73 -1.29 -7.77 -7.43
N THR A 74 -1.38 -8.76 -6.53
CA THR A 74 -2.59 -8.97 -5.73
C THR A 74 -2.79 -7.89 -4.66
N ALA A 75 -1.72 -7.31 -4.12
CA ALA A 75 -1.80 -6.19 -3.18
C ALA A 75 -2.22 -4.90 -3.89
N LYS A 76 -1.67 -4.62 -5.07
CA LYS A 76 -2.11 -3.52 -5.94
C LYS A 76 -3.50 -3.74 -6.51
N GLY A 77 -3.87 -4.98 -6.83
CA GLY A 77 -5.23 -5.35 -7.24
C GLY A 77 -6.25 -5.19 -6.11
N LYS A 78 -5.83 -5.30 -4.85
CA LYS A 78 -6.64 -4.95 -3.67
C LYS A 78 -6.73 -3.44 -3.42
N GLU A 79 -5.73 -2.65 -3.80
CA GLU A 79 -5.84 -1.17 -3.84
C GLU A 79 -6.64 -0.67 -5.06
N VAL A 80 -6.80 -1.50 -6.10
CA VAL A 80 -7.59 -1.23 -7.32
C VAL A 80 -8.78 -2.20 -7.44
N THR A 81 -9.37 -2.58 -6.31
CA THR A 81 -10.77 -3.02 -6.25
C THR A 81 -11.54 -1.76 -5.87
N GLN A 82 -12.38 -1.10 -6.65
CA GLN A 82 -12.99 -1.29 -7.97
C GLN A 82 -13.35 0.16 -8.38
N PRO A 83 -13.11 0.65 -9.61
CA PRO A 83 -13.61 1.97 -10.00
C PRO A 83 -15.15 2.02 -9.93
N ASP A 84 -15.82 0.87 -10.13
CA ASP A 84 -17.28 0.74 -10.04
C ASP A 84 -17.79 0.85 -8.58
N ASP A 85 -17.11 0.24 -7.61
CA ASP A 85 -17.44 0.38 -6.17
C ASP A 85 -17.24 1.82 -5.68
N LEU A 86 -16.25 2.54 -6.22
CA LEU A 86 -16.02 3.94 -5.91
C LEU A 86 -17.07 4.85 -6.54
N SER A 87 -17.51 4.59 -7.78
CA SER A 87 -18.62 5.34 -8.38
C SER A 87 -19.93 5.06 -7.65
N ASP A 88 -20.20 3.81 -7.30
CA ASP A 88 -21.41 3.42 -6.56
C ASP A 88 -21.40 4.02 -5.15
N SER A 89 -20.23 4.08 -4.50
CA SER A 89 -20.06 4.75 -3.21
C SER A 89 -20.21 6.27 -3.32
N LEU A 90 -19.70 6.90 -4.39
CA LEU A 90 -19.88 8.32 -4.64
C LEU A 90 -21.34 8.68 -4.93
N ASP A 91 -22.04 7.86 -5.69
CA ASP A 91 -23.46 8.03 -5.98
C ASP A 91 -24.30 7.85 -4.72
N GLN A 92 -23.97 6.89 -3.86
CA GLN A 92 -24.62 6.74 -2.54
C GLN A 92 -24.35 7.95 -1.63
N ILE A 93 -23.11 8.44 -1.56
CA ILE A 93 -22.78 9.64 -0.79
C ILE A 93 -23.54 10.85 -1.33
N GLN A 94 -23.61 11.01 -2.65
CA GLN A 94 -24.33 12.11 -3.29
C GLN A 94 -25.84 12.03 -3.03
N GLN A 95 -26.43 10.84 -3.07
CA GLN A 95 -27.84 10.64 -2.69
C GLN A 95 -28.09 10.92 -1.21
N GLN A 96 -27.17 10.53 -0.32
CA GLN A 96 -27.27 10.83 1.11
C GLN A 96 -27.14 12.33 1.37
N LEU A 97 -26.24 13.02 0.65
CA LEU A 97 -26.06 14.47 0.75
C LEU A 97 -27.27 15.25 0.20
N GLN A 98 -27.88 14.77 -0.89
CA GLN A 98 -29.13 15.35 -1.43
C GLN A 98 -30.32 15.11 -0.49
N LYS A 99 -30.37 13.97 0.20
CA LYS A 99 -31.38 13.69 1.23
C LYS A 99 -31.14 14.45 2.53
N LEU A 100 -29.91 14.88 2.79
CA LEU A 100 -29.58 15.88 3.80
C LEU A 100 -29.99 17.26 3.29
N SER A 101 -31.31 17.48 3.21
CA SER A 101 -31.84 18.83 3.36
C SER A 101 -31.38 19.32 4.73
N LEU A 102 -30.32 20.15 4.76
CA LEU A 102 -30.09 21.05 5.89
C LEU A 102 -31.36 21.85 5.96
N GLY A 103 -32.26 21.44 6.85
CA GLY A 103 -33.64 21.88 6.88
C GLY A 103 -33.71 23.34 6.50
N GLU A 104 -34.31 23.60 5.34
CA GLU A 104 -34.90 24.88 5.04
C GLU A 104 -35.51 25.38 6.34
N SER A 105 -35.19 26.61 6.69
CA SER A 105 -35.75 27.42 7.77
C SER A 105 -37.29 27.34 7.78
N SER A 106 -37.81 26.22 8.26
CA SER A 106 -39.19 25.76 8.20
C SER A 106 -39.53 25.05 9.49
N LYS A 107 -38.98 25.54 10.61
CA LYS A 107 -39.78 25.49 11.84
C LYS A 107 -40.98 26.39 11.57
N PRO A 108 -42.23 25.91 11.59
CA PRO A 108 -43.36 26.83 11.68
C PRO A 108 -43.08 27.70 12.89
N ALA A 109 -43.02 29.02 12.68
CA ALA A 109 -42.83 29.96 13.76
C ALA A 109 -43.86 29.62 14.83
N VAL A 110 -43.39 29.12 15.98
CA VAL A 110 -44.23 28.82 17.13
C VAL A 110 -45.08 30.08 17.35
N PRO A 111 -46.42 30.01 17.31
CA PRO A 111 -47.23 31.19 17.54
C PRO A 111 -46.84 31.71 18.91
N LYS A 112 -46.16 32.85 18.97
CA LYS A 112 -45.84 33.54 20.22
C LYS A 112 -47.18 33.91 20.82
N THR A 113 -47.70 33.06 21.70
CA THR A 113 -48.86 33.39 22.52
C THR A 113 -48.46 34.66 23.25
N LYS A 114 -49.16 35.76 22.94
CA LYS A 114 -48.93 37.04 23.61
C LYS A 114 -49.27 36.81 25.08
N GLY A 115 -48.26 36.54 25.90
CA GLY A 115 -48.43 36.42 27.35
C GLY A 115 -49.06 37.70 27.89
N LYS A 116 -49.93 37.58 28.89
CA LYS A 116 -50.48 38.74 29.60
C LYS A 116 -49.33 39.49 30.26
N LEU A 117 -49.07 40.71 29.80
CA LEU A 117 -48.11 41.63 30.41
C LEU A 117 -48.76 42.23 31.66
N PHE A 118 -48.32 41.80 32.84
CA PHE A 118 -48.77 42.40 34.10
C PHE A 118 -47.90 43.63 34.39
N VAL A 119 -48.52 44.81 34.37
CA VAL A 119 -47.83 46.08 34.63
C VAL A 119 -48.47 46.75 35.84
N LEU A 120 -47.65 47.31 36.75
CA LEU A 120 -48.12 47.98 37.97
C LEU A 120 -48.98 49.23 37.66
N LYS A 121 -48.70 49.91 36.54
CA LYS A 121 -49.42 51.09 36.05
C LYS A 121 -49.59 50.99 34.54
N ASN A 122 -50.70 51.54 34.02
CA ASN A 122 -50.96 51.54 32.58
C ASN A 122 -49.85 52.29 31.83
N PRO A 123 -49.17 51.66 30.84
CA PRO A 123 -48.06 52.28 30.11
C PRO A 123 -48.43 53.58 29.38
N LYS A 124 -49.70 53.70 28.95
CA LYS A 124 -50.20 54.91 28.27
C LYS A 124 -50.21 56.14 29.18
N GLU A 125 -50.55 55.96 30.45
CA GLU A 125 -50.61 57.06 31.43
C GLU A 125 -49.21 57.59 31.74
N ILE A 126 -48.21 56.70 31.82
CA ILE A 126 -46.80 57.08 31.99
C ILE A 126 -46.33 57.90 30.79
N PHE A 127 -46.64 57.44 29.58
CA PHE A 127 -46.23 58.12 28.35
C PHE A 127 -46.83 59.54 28.24
N GLU A 128 -48.10 59.71 28.57
CA GLU A 128 -48.73 61.03 28.56
C GLU A 128 -48.19 61.95 29.66
N ALA A 129 -47.89 61.41 30.84
CA ALA A 129 -47.29 62.18 31.93
C ALA A 129 -45.88 62.68 31.57
N GLU A 130 -45.06 61.84 30.93
CA GLU A 130 -43.75 62.27 30.43
C GLU A 130 -43.86 63.28 29.30
N LYS A 131 -44.78 63.07 28.36
CA LYS A 131 -45.01 64.02 27.26
C LYS A 131 -45.44 65.40 27.76
N LYS A 132 -46.23 65.46 28.84
CA LYS A 132 -46.63 66.73 29.49
C LYS A 132 -45.53 67.36 30.34
N LYS A 133 -44.56 66.56 30.83
CA LYS A 133 -43.37 67.09 31.52
C LYS A 133 -42.30 67.60 30.55
N ALA A 134 -42.29 67.09 29.33
CA ALA A 134 -41.33 67.44 28.28
C ALA A 134 -41.82 68.59 27.37
N ALA A 135 -43.03 69.11 27.60
CA ALA A 135 -43.58 70.32 27.00
C ALA A 135 -43.56 71.45 28.04
#